data_AF-A0A535BFF2-F1
#
_entry.id   AF-A0A535BFF2-F1
#
_cell.length_a   1.000
_cell.length_b   1.000
_cell.length_c   1.000
_cell.angle_alpha   90.00
_cell.angle_beta   90.00
_cell.angle_gamma   90.00
#
_symmetry.space_group_name_H-M   'P 1'
#
loop_
_entity.id
_entity.type
_entity.pdbx_description
1 polymer ?
#
loop_
_entity_poly.entity_id
_entity_poly.type
_entity_poly.pdbx_seq_one_letter_code
_entity_poly.pdbx_strand_id
1 'polypeptide(L)'
;MKQTRAGTEKLLALHEDEVKKLTAEYRQRQELYNQGLISRAELNQTERARAAAMIRMDEDKRWIAETDIAITEASMRDVLVGLPAMAPGGYSESGTLIRFNGTASWSLADAAKIEKFFSQAFGHVLPITAFGQTPTHDRLRFDHRNAMDVALHPDSNEGRSLLSYLRQAGVPFIAFRSAVPGAATGAHIHIGSPSVRAVAGADSQGVCCKR
;
A
#
# COMPACT_ATOMS: atom_id res chain seq x y z
N MET A 1 -11.70 4.42 -13.16
CA MET A 1 -11.34 4.12 -11.76
C MET A 1 -12.50 3.49 -10.99
N LYS A 2 -13.60 4.18 -10.68
CA LYS A 2 -14.72 3.59 -9.89
C LYS A 2 -15.33 2.32 -10.49
N GLN A 3 -15.57 2.28 -11.82
CA GLN A 3 -16.08 1.08 -12.49
C GLN A 3 -15.07 -0.07 -12.52
N THR A 4 -13.80 0.23 -12.77
CA THR A 4 -12.69 -0.74 -12.70
C THR A 4 -12.57 -1.31 -11.30
N ARG A 5 -12.70 -0.47 -10.27
CA ARG A 5 -12.68 -0.84 -8.86
C ARG A 5 -13.81 -1.80 -8.47
N ALA A 6 -15.04 -1.44 -8.82
CA ALA A 6 -16.20 -2.30 -8.57
C ALA A 6 -16.11 -3.63 -9.34
N GLY A 7 -15.46 -3.63 -10.51
CA GLY A 7 -15.12 -4.85 -11.24
C GLY A 7 -14.15 -5.74 -10.45
N THR A 8 -13.07 -5.17 -9.93
CA THR A 8 -12.09 -5.92 -9.12
C THR A 8 -12.67 -6.42 -7.80
N GLU A 9 -13.59 -5.69 -7.15
CA GLU A 9 -14.27 -6.18 -5.94
C GLU A 9 -15.10 -7.44 -6.21
N LYS A 10 -15.76 -7.51 -7.38
CA LYS A 10 -16.47 -8.73 -7.80
C LYS A 10 -15.50 -9.88 -8.10
N LEU A 11 -14.37 -9.58 -8.74
CA LEU A 11 -13.33 -10.58 -9.01
C LEU A 11 -12.72 -11.12 -7.71
N LEU A 12 -12.47 -10.23 -6.74
CA LEU A 12 -11.96 -10.60 -5.43
C LEU A 12 -12.91 -11.59 -4.73
N ALA A 13 -14.22 -11.34 -4.76
CA ALA A 13 -15.19 -12.26 -4.17
C ALA A 13 -15.13 -13.66 -4.81
N LEU A 14 -14.94 -13.74 -6.13
CA LEU A 14 -14.76 -15.02 -6.83
C LEU A 14 -13.45 -15.73 -6.42
N HIS A 15 -12.35 -15.00 -6.29
CA HIS A 15 -11.07 -15.56 -5.85
C HIS A 15 -11.09 -15.98 -4.37
N GLU A 16 -11.83 -15.26 -3.50
CA GLU A 16 -12.03 -15.67 -2.10
C GLU A 16 -12.78 -17.00 -2.00
N ASP A 17 -13.83 -17.19 -2.82
CA ASP A 17 -14.56 -18.45 -2.92
C ASP A 17 -13.67 -19.57 -3.47
N GLU A 18 -12.83 -19.29 -4.47
CA GLU A 18 -11.86 -20.25 -5.01
C GLU A 18 -10.84 -20.69 -3.94
N VAL A 19 -10.25 -19.75 -3.21
CA VAL A 19 -9.31 -20.01 -2.11
C VAL A 19 -9.97 -20.86 -1.02
N LYS A 20 -11.23 -20.57 -0.67
CA LYS A 20 -12.00 -21.34 0.30
C LYS A 20 -12.19 -22.78 -0.16
N LYS A 21 -12.58 -22.99 -1.42
CA LYS A 21 -12.76 -24.32 -2.02
C LYS A 21 -11.44 -25.11 -2.04
N LEU A 22 -10.36 -24.51 -2.55
CA LEU A 22 -9.06 -25.19 -2.65
C LEU A 22 -8.44 -25.46 -1.28
N THR A 23 -8.70 -24.61 -0.28
CA THR A 23 -8.29 -24.87 1.10
C THR A 23 -9.02 -26.07 1.69
N ALA A 24 -10.32 -26.24 1.41
CA ALA A 24 -11.06 -27.42 1.82
C ALA A 24 -10.54 -28.69 1.12
N GLU A 25 -10.27 -28.63 -0.18
CA GLU A 25 -9.72 -29.75 -0.95
C GLU A 25 -8.33 -30.15 -0.46
N TYR A 26 -7.44 -29.17 -0.20
CA TYR A 26 -6.11 -29.44 0.33
C TYR A 26 -6.19 -30.18 1.67
N ARG A 27 -7.08 -29.76 2.59
CA ARG A 27 -7.28 -30.45 3.88
C ARG A 27 -7.72 -31.90 3.70
N GLN A 28 -8.70 -32.16 2.85
CA GLN A 28 -9.16 -33.52 2.55
C GLN A 28 -8.03 -34.39 1.98
N ARG A 29 -7.26 -33.88 1.03
CA ARG A 29 -6.12 -34.62 0.45
C ARG A 29 -4.99 -34.82 1.45
N GLN A 30 -4.77 -33.88 2.36
CA GLN A 30 -3.80 -34.02 3.43
C GLN A 30 -4.16 -35.20 4.35
N GLU A 31 -5.44 -35.38 4.66
CA GLU A 31 -5.92 -36.54 5.43
C GLU A 31 -5.70 -37.87 4.67
N LEU A 32 -6.03 -37.92 3.38
CA LEU A 32 -5.79 -39.11 2.54
C LEU A 32 -4.30 -39.45 2.42
N TYR A 33 -3.44 -38.44 2.31
CA TYR A 33 -1.99 -38.64 2.29
C TYR A 33 -1.48 -39.21 3.61
N ASN A 34 -1.96 -38.68 4.73
CA ASN A 34 -1.59 -39.18 6.06
C ASN A 34 -2.06 -40.63 6.29
N GLN A 35 -3.13 -41.06 5.61
CA GLN A 35 -3.61 -42.44 5.60
C GLN A 35 -2.86 -43.33 4.57
N GLY A 36 -1.94 -42.77 3.78
CA GLY A 36 -1.22 -43.50 2.73
C GLY A 36 -2.06 -43.81 1.48
N LEU A 37 -3.22 -43.17 1.32
CA LEU A 37 -4.17 -43.43 0.22
C LEU A 37 -3.85 -42.66 -1.07
N ILE A 38 -3.09 -41.56 -0.98
CA ILE A 38 -2.60 -40.80 -2.13
C ILE A 38 -1.09 -40.59 -2.04
N SER A 39 -0.48 -40.33 -3.19
CA SER A 39 0.95 -40.01 -3.26
C SER A 39 1.26 -38.60 -2.77
N ARG A 40 2.51 -38.35 -2.39
CA ARG A 40 3.00 -37.00 -2.08
C ARG A 40 2.85 -36.04 -3.26
N ALA A 41 2.99 -36.55 -4.49
CA ALA A 41 2.88 -35.74 -5.70
C ALA A 41 1.46 -35.16 -5.86
N GLU A 42 0.43 -35.95 -5.57
CA GLU A 42 -0.97 -35.50 -5.62
C GLU A 42 -1.29 -34.45 -4.56
N LEU A 43 -0.78 -34.61 -3.33
CA LEU A 43 -0.92 -33.58 -2.28
C LEU A 43 -0.21 -32.28 -2.68
N ASN A 44 1.01 -32.37 -3.22
CA ASN A 44 1.76 -31.20 -3.64
C ASN A 44 1.06 -30.44 -4.79
N GLN A 45 0.31 -31.13 -5.65
CA GLN A 45 -0.43 -30.48 -6.74
C GLN A 45 -1.55 -29.56 -6.18
N THR A 46 -2.29 -30.02 -5.18
CA THR A 46 -3.35 -29.19 -4.58
C THR A 46 -2.80 -28.09 -3.67
N GLU A 47 -1.67 -28.34 -3.01
CA GLU A 47 -0.95 -27.29 -2.29
C GLU A 47 -0.55 -26.14 -3.23
N ARG A 48 0.02 -26.46 -4.40
CA ARG A 48 0.38 -25.45 -5.42
C ARG A 48 -0.83 -24.71 -5.96
N ALA A 49 -1.93 -25.41 -6.25
CA ALA A 49 -3.16 -24.79 -6.73
C ALA A 49 -3.72 -23.81 -5.70
N ARG A 50 -3.78 -24.22 -4.43
CA ARG A 50 -4.19 -23.35 -3.31
C ARG A 50 -3.28 -22.13 -3.18
N ALA A 51 -1.97 -22.31 -3.22
CA ALA A 51 -1.00 -21.22 -3.13
C ALA A 51 -1.17 -20.21 -4.28
N ALA A 52 -1.33 -20.70 -5.52
CA ALA A 52 -1.57 -19.84 -6.67
C ALA A 52 -2.88 -19.04 -6.57
N ALA A 53 -3.95 -19.64 -6.04
CA ALA A 53 -5.21 -18.93 -5.81
C ALA A 53 -5.09 -17.87 -4.71
N MET A 54 -4.36 -18.16 -3.64
CA MET A 54 -4.08 -17.18 -2.58
C MET A 54 -3.31 -15.97 -3.10
N ILE A 55 -2.30 -16.19 -3.96
CA ILE A 55 -1.54 -15.11 -4.60
C ILE A 55 -2.48 -14.19 -5.40
N ARG A 56 -3.37 -14.74 -6.23
CA ARG A 56 -4.34 -13.93 -7.01
C ARG A 56 -5.27 -13.10 -6.12
N MET A 57 -5.79 -13.72 -5.05
CA MET A 57 -6.63 -13.01 -4.07
C MET A 57 -5.85 -11.86 -3.41
N ASP A 58 -4.60 -12.09 -3.02
CA ASP A 58 -3.76 -11.08 -2.38
C ASP A 58 -3.39 -9.94 -3.35
N GLU A 59 -3.16 -10.24 -4.64
CA GLU A 59 -2.97 -9.25 -5.70
C GLU A 59 -4.21 -8.35 -5.88
N ASP A 60 -5.40 -8.94 -5.92
CA ASP A 60 -6.66 -8.17 -6.01
C ASP A 60 -6.88 -7.29 -4.79
N LYS A 61 -6.64 -7.82 -3.59
CA LYS A 61 -6.72 -7.06 -2.33
C LYS A 61 -5.75 -5.88 -2.34
N ARG A 62 -4.51 -6.11 -2.76
CA ARG A 62 -3.50 -5.06 -2.86
C ARG A 62 -3.90 -4.00 -3.87
N TRP A 63 -4.41 -4.40 -5.04
CA TRP A 63 -4.84 -3.45 -6.07
C TRP A 63 -6.02 -2.58 -5.61
N ILE A 64 -7.00 -3.16 -4.89
CA ILE A 64 -8.11 -2.41 -4.31
C ILE A 64 -7.61 -1.43 -3.25
N ALA A 65 -6.74 -1.88 -2.34
CA ALA A 65 -6.18 -1.03 -1.28
C ALA A 65 -5.34 0.12 -1.86
N GLU A 66 -4.45 -0.16 -2.82
CA GLU A 66 -3.68 0.85 -3.54
C GLU A 66 -4.60 1.87 -4.23
N THR A 67 -5.64 1.40 -4.91
CA THR A 67 -6.61 2.27 -5.59
C THR A 67 -7.33 3.19 -4.60
N ASP A 68 -7.75 2.67 -3.45
CA ASP A 68 -8.45 3.44 -2.42
C ASP A 68 -7.55 4.49 -1.80
N ILE A 69 -6.29 4.13 -1.51
CA ILE A 69 -5.29 5.05 -0.98
C ILE A 69 -5.00 6.18 -1.98
N ALA A 70 -4.72 5.85 -3.23
CA ALA A 70 -4.39 6.85 -4.25
C ALA A 70 -5.57 7.81 -4.52
N ILE A 71 -6.82 7.32 -4.46
CA ILE A 71 -8.01 8.20 -4.53
C ILE A 71 -8.08 9.11 -3.30
N THR A 72 -7.76 8.60 -2.11
CA THR A 72 -7.72 9.39 -0.87
C THR A 72 -6.76 10.55 -0.98
N GLU A 73 -5.52 10.29 -1.41
CA GLU A 73 -4.51 11.33 -1.59
C GLU A 73 -4.96 12.38 -2.59
N ALA A 74 -5.52 11.92 -3.71
CA ALA A 74 -6.01 12.81 -4.75
C ALA A 74 -7.13 13.73 -4.25
N SER A 75 -8.06 13.22 -3.45
CA SER A 75 -9.19 13.97 -2.90
C SER A 75 -8.82 14.84 -1.70
N MET A 76 -7.91 14.38 -0.84
CA MET A 76 -7.46 15.13 0.35
C MET A 76 -6.44 16.22 0.02
N ARG A 77 -5.93 16.26 -1.23
CA ARG A 77 -4.98 17.27 -1.70
C ARG A 77 -5.39 18.69 -1.37
N ASP A 78 -6.60 19.11 -1.78
CA ASP A 78 -7.00 20.52 -1.65
C ASP A 78 -7.14 20.91 -0.17
N VAL A 79 -7.56 19.96 0.67
CA VAL A 79 -7.55 20.10 2.13
C VAL A 79 -6.11 20.26 2.64
N LEU A 80 -5.19 19.37 2.24
CA LEU A 80 -3.78 19.39 2.64
C LEU A 80 -3.05 20.67 2.23
N VAL A 81 -3.35 21.22 1.05
CA VAL A 81 -2.81 22.50 0.55
C VAL A 81 -3.37 23.69 1.32
N GLY A 82 -4.64 23.62 1.75
CA GLY A 82 -5.25 24.67 2.56
C GLY A 82 -4.81 24.67 4.03
N LEU A 83 -4.19 23.58 4.51
CA LEU A 83 -3.65 23.53 5.87
C LEU A 83 -2.38 24.39 6.00
N PRO A 84 -2.13 24.98 7.19
CA PRO A 84 -0.88 25.69 7.45
C PRO A 84 0.35 24.84 7.12
N ALA A 85 1.32 25.46 6.44
CA ALA A 85 2.63 24.88 6.22
C ALA A 85 3.31 24.65 7.58
N MET A 86 3.93 23.48 7.75
CA MET A 86 4.68 23.15 8.97
C MET A 86 6.16 23.42 8.73
N ALA A 87 6.85 23.95 9.73
CA ALA A 87 8.31 23.98 9.72
C ALA A 87 8.88 22.54 9.69
N PRO A 88 10.15 22.33 9.27
CA PRO A 88 10.81 21.04 9.43
C PRO A 88 10.74 20.57 10.89
N GLY A 89 10.38 19.30 11.09
CA GLY A 89 10.10 18.71 12.42
C GLY A 89 8.71 19.02 12.97
N GLY A 90 7.89 19.80 12.26
CA GLY A 90 6.53 20.12 12.67
C GLY A 90 5.62 18.89 12.67
N TYR A 91 4.82 18.77 13.73
CA TYR A 91 3.87 17.68 13.93
C TYR A 91 2.47 18.25 14.11
N SER A 92 1.47 17.63 13.48
CA SER A 92 0.08 18.02 13.60
C SER A 92 -0.79 16.78 13.67
N GLU A 93 -1.76 16.79 14.58
CA GLU A 93 -2.67 15.68 14.79
C GLU A 93 -4.10 16.20 14.94
N SER A 94 -5.02 15.64 14.17
CA SER A 94 -6.45 15.89 14.24
C SER A 94 -7.22 14.57 14.32
N GLY A 95 -8.54 14.63 14.52
CA GLY A 95 -9.37 13.42 14.52
C GLY A 95 -9.32 12.60 13.22
N THR A 96 -8.96 13.23 12.09
CA THR A 96 -8.97 12.57 10.77
C THR A 96 -7.59 12.24 10.23
N LEU A 97 -6.56 13.00 10.61
CA LEU A 97 -5.22 12.86 10.04
C LEU A 97 -4.11 13.19 11.03
N ILE A 98 -2.96 12.58 10.82
CA ILE A 98 -1.70 12.87 11.50
C ILE A 98 -0.69 13.28 10.43
N ARG A 99 0.07 14.35 10.64
CA ARG A 99 1.14 14.77 9.74
C ARG A 99 2.41 15.01 10.51
N PHE A 100 3.52 14.68 9.87
CA PHE A 100 4.83 15.07 10.32
C PHE A 100 5.63 15.59 9.13
N ASN A 101 6.11 16.82 9.25
CA ASN A 101 7.05 17.37 8.29
C ASN A 101 8.46 16.93 8.71
N GLY A 102 9.05 16.02 7.94
CA GLY A 102 10.35 15.43 8.25
C GLY A 102 11.49 16.45 8.35
N THR A 103 12.58 16.03 8.99
CA THR A 103 13.84 16.79 9.08
C THR A 103 14.96 16.14 8.26
N ALA A 104 14.79 14.87 7.88
CA ALA A 104 15.75 14.13 7.09
C ALA A 104 15.48 14.29 5.58
N SER A 105 16.53 14.18 4.78
CA SER A 105 16.42 14.02 3.34
C SER A 105 15.92 12.60 3.04
N TRP A 106 14.61 12.45 2.89
CA TRP A 106 13.97 11.18 2.58
C TRP A 106 14.13 10.78 1.11
N SER A 107 14.41 9.49 0.88
CA SER A 107 14.26 8.85 -0.43
C SER A 107 13.76 7.41 -0.31
N LEU A 108 13.22 6.85 -1.40
CA LEU A 108 12.86 5.42 -1.44
C LEU A 108 14.04 4.46 -1.16
N ALA A 109 15.29 4.90 -1.33
CA ALA A 109 16.45 4.10 -0.95
C ALA A 109 16.50 3.81 0.56
N ASP A 110 15.85 4.63 1.38
CA ASP A 110 15.74 4.45 2.82
C ASP A 110 14.59 3.52 3.23
N ALA A 111 13.71 3.11 2.30
CA ALA A 111 12.55 2.27 2.60
C ALA A 111 12.94 0.92 3.21
N ALA A 112 14.04 0.32 2.75
CA ALA A 112 14.55 -0.95 3.29
C ALA A 112 14.86 -0.89 4.79
N LYS A 113 15.20 0.30 5.32
CA LYS A 113 15.43 0.50 6.77
C LYS A 113 14.11 0.41 7.55
N ILE A 114 13.05 0.99 7.00
CA ILE A 114 11.70 0.96 7.58
C ILE A 114 11.14 -0.47 7.54
N GLU A 115 11.27 -1.16 6.41
CA GLU A 115 10.85 -2.56 6.27
C GLU A 115 11.60 -3.48 7.24
N LYS A 116 12.91 -3.27 7.40
CA LYS A 116 13.72 -4.02 8.36
C LYS A 116 13.29 -3.75 9.80
N PHE A 117 13.11 -2.49 10.19
CA PHE A 117 12.60 -2.14 11.51
C PHE A 117 11.27 -2.86 11.79
N PHE A 118 10.33 -2.76 10.85
CA PHE A 118 8.98 -3.31 11.01
C PHE A 118 8.99 -4.84 11.15
N SER A 119 9.68 -5.53 10.24
CA SER A 119 9.78 -6.99 10.27
C SER A 119 10.51 -7.52 11.50
N GLN A 120 11.52 -6.81 12.01
CA GLN A 120 12.18 -7.15 13.28
C GLN A 120 11.27 -6.95 14.49
N ALA A 121 10.41 -5.93 14.46
CA ALA A 121 9.50 -5.63 15.57
C ALA A 121 8.27 -6.56 15.63
N PHE A 122 7.73 -6.97 14.46
CA PHE A 122 6.43 -7.65 14.38
C PHE A 122 6.49 -9.06 13.80
N GLY A 123 7.64 -9.48 13.24
CA GLY A 123 7.81 -10.84 12.70
C GLY A 123 7.10 -11.10 11.36
N HIS A 124 6.57 -10.06 10.72
CA HIS A 124 6.02 -10.12 9.36
C HIS A 124 6.41 -8.89 8.55
N VAL A 125 6.25 -8.99 7.23
CA VAL A 125 6.59 -7.90 6.31
C VAL A 125 5.68 -6.69 6.50
N LEU A 126 6.21 -5.50 6.22
CA LEU A 126 5.44 -4.26 6.18
C LEU A 126 4.39 -4.36 5.06
N PRO A 127 3.10 -4.10 5.31
CA PRO A 127 2.05 -4.23 4.30
C PRO A 127 2.06 -3.03 3.35
N ILE A 128 3.07 -2.97 2.48
CA ILE A 128 3.24 -1.93 1.46
C ILE A 128 2.21 -2.15 0.35
N THR A 129 1.37 -1.15 0.11
CA THR A 129 0.40 -1.14 -0.98
C THR A 129 0.99 -0.52 -2.23
N ALA A 130 1.66 0.64 -2.10
CA ALA A 130 2.37 1.32 -3.18
C ALA A 130 3.83 1.57 -2.82
N PHE A 131 4.77 1.23 -3.70
CA PHE A 131 6.19 1.53 -3.55
C PHE A 131 6.63 2.43 -4.71
N GLY A 132 6.73 3.74 -4.46
CA GLY A 132 6.98 4.71 -5.52
C GLY A 132 5.81 4.88 -6.49
N GLN A 133 6.13 5.32 -7.71
CA GLN A 133 5.12 5.54 -8.75
C GLN A 133 4.47 4.22 -9.20
N THR A 134 3.15 4.20 -9.25
CA THR A 134 2.38 3.05 -9.76
C THR A 134 1.48 3.46 -10.92
N PRO A 135 0.98 2.50 -11.73
CA PRO A 135 0.01 2.80 -12.79
C PRO A 135 -1.28 3.46 -12.28
N THR A 136 -1.65 3.25 -11.01
CA THR A 136 -2.79 3.91 -10.37
C THR A 136 -2.52 5.40 -10.21
N HIS A 137 -1.33 5.77 -9.72
CA HIS A 137 -0.88 7.15 -9.60
C HIS A 137 -0.78 7.84 -10.97
N ASP A 138 -0.27 7.15 -11.99
CA ASP A 138 -0.21 7.66 -13.37
C ASP A 138 -1.60 8.02 -13.91
N ARG A 139 -2.58 7.13 -13.73
CA ARG A 139 -3.97 7.36 -14.17
C ARG A 139 -4.62 8.54 -13.46
N LEU A 140 -4.27 8.76 -12.19
CA LEU A 140 -4.75 9.90 -11.41
C LEU A 140 -3.92 11.17 -11.65
N ARG A 141 -2.79 11.07 -12.36
CA ARG A 141 -1.82 12.16 -12.61
C ARG A 141 -1.20 12.73 -11.33
N PHE A 142 -0.90 11.85 -10.38
CA PHE A 142 -0.18 12.18 -9.15
C PHE A 142 1.24 11.63 -9.22
N ASP A 143 2.19 12.41 -8.71
CA ASP A 143 3.58 12.02 -8.56
C ASP A 143 3.79 11.43 -7.16
N HIS A 144 4.06 10.13 -7.12
CA HIS A 144 4.31 9.33 -5.94
C HIS A 144 5.73 8.72 -5.97
N ARG A 145 6.63 9.24 -6.84
CA ARG A 145 7.97 8.67 -7.05
C ARG A 145 8.87 8.64 -5.82
N ASN A 146 8.66 9.52 -4.86
CA ASN A 146 9.45 9.60 -3.64
C ASN A 146 8.62 9.30 -2.38
N ALA A 147 7.61 8.44 -2.52
CA ALA A 147 6.74 8.05 -1.42
C ALA A 147 6.36 6.56 -1.51
N MET A 148 5.89 6.03 -0.39
CA MET A 148 5.32 4.68 -0.30
C MET A 148 4.11 4.70 0.62
N ASP A 149 3.14 3.84 0.31
CA ASP A 149 1.92 3.68 1.11
C ASP A 149 1.91 2.34 1.81
N VAL A 150 1.42 2.36 3.06
CA VAL A 150 1.24 1.15 3.85
C VAL A 150 -0.18 1.05 4.38
N ALA A 151 -0.77 -0.14 4.26
CA ALA A 151 -2.11 -0.45 4.74
C ALA A 151 -2.12 -0.74 6.25
N LEU A 152 -1.71 0.24 7.05
CA LEU A 152 -1.76 0.19 8.50
C LEU A 152 -2.67 1.28 9.06
N HIS A 153 -3.47 0.90 10.06
CA HIS A 153 -4.23 1.88 10.84
C HIS A 153 -3.28 2.66 11.77
N PRO A 154 -3.26 4.00 11.76
CA PRO A 154 -2.29 4.79 12.55
C PRO A 154 -2.39 4.57 14.05
N ASP A 155 -3.60 4.29 14.56
CA ASP A 155 -3.81 4.06 15.99
C ASP A 155 -3.63 2.59 16.43
N SER A 156 -3.33 1.66 15.51
CA SER A 156 -2.98 0.28 15.89
C SER A 156 -1.62 0.23 16.61
N ASN A 157 -1.27 -0.91 17.23
CA ASN A 157 0.04 -1.06 17.87
C ASN A 157 1.17 -0.94 16.84
N GLU A 158 1.03 -1.60 15.69
CA GLU A 158 1.94 -1.52 14.56
C GLU A 158 2.04 -0.11 13.99
N GLY A 159 0.89 0.53 13.75
CA GLY A 159 0.81 1.90 13.23
C GLY A 159 1.51 2.89 14.15
N ARG A 160 1.18 2.89 15.46
CA ARG A 160 1.81 3.80 16.43
C ARG A 160 3.31 3.59 16.54
N SER A 161 3.78 2.34 16.50
CA SER A 161 5.21 2.01 16.53
C SER A 161 5.92 2.53 15.28
N LEU A 162 5.32 2.31 14.09
CA LEU A 162 5.84 2.83 12.83
C LEU A 162 5.88 4.36 12.82
N LEU A 163 4.81 5.05 13.21
CA LEU A 163 4.77 6.50 13.29
C LEU A 163 5.85 7.04 14.24
N SER A 164 6.06 6.39 15.38
CA SER A 164 7.13 6.76 16.32
C SER A 164 8.52 6.59 15.70
N TYR A 165 8.76 5.48 15.01
CA TYR A 165 10.01 5.24 14.30
C TYR A 165 10.26 6.30 13.20
N LEU A 166 9.25 6.59 12.37
CA LEU A 166 9.35 7.59 11.30
C LEU A 166 9.67 8.99 11.86
N ARG A 167 9.03 9.37 12.97
CA ARG A 167 9.33 10.64 13.67
C ARG A 167 10.78 10.71 14.15
N GLN A 168 11.27 9.64 14.78
CA GLN A 168 12.65 9.56 15.28
C GLN A 168 13.67 9.59 14.14
N ALA A 169 13.36 8.94 13.02
CA ALA A 169 14.18 8.92 11.82
C ALA A 169 14.08 10.22 10.99
N GLY A 170 13.20 11.17 11.37
CA GLY A 170 12.99 12.41 10.64
C GLY A 170 12.31 12.22 9.28
N VAL A 171 11.63 11.10 9.05
CA VAL A 171 10.97 10.76 7.78
C VAL A 171 9.57 11.38 7.73
N PRO A 172 9.23 12.17 6.70
CA PRO A 172 7.91 12.77 6.57
C PRO A 172 6.82 11.72 6.35
N PHE A 173 5.62 11.98 6.86
CA PHE A 173 4.45 11.13 6.60
C PHE A 173 3.13 11.90 6.76
N ILE A 174 2.09 11.33 6.16
CA ILE A 174 0.69 11.66 6.40
C ILE A 174 -0.04 10.35 6.73
N ALA A 175 -0.69 10.28 7.88
CA ALA A 175 -1.50 9.14 8.24
C ALA A 175 -2.98 9.52 8.28
N PHE A 176 -3.81 8.71 7.64
CA PHE A 176 -5.26 8.90 7.57
C PHE A 176 -5.93 7.92 8.53
N ARG A 177 -6.74 8.44 9.46
CA ARG A 177 -7.42 7.65 10.52
C ARG A 177 -8.70 6.97 10.07
N SER A 178 -9.35 7.50 9.05
CA SER A 178 -10.69 7.04 8.66
C SER A 178 -10.88 7.13 7.17
N ALA A 179 -11.90 6.39 6.71
CA ALA A 179 -12.50 6.60 5.40
C ALA A 179 -12.79 8.10 5.19
N VAL A 180 -12.38 8.61 4.03
CA VAL A 180 -12.70 9.96 3.58
C VAL A 180 -13.92 9.83 2.66
N PRO A 181 -15.07 10.46 2.99
CA PRO A 181 -16.27 10.37 2.18
C PRO A 181 -16.00 10.68 0.70
N GLY A 182 -16.38 9.76 -0.19
CA GLY A 182 -16.17 9.91 -1.63
C GLY A 182 -14.77 9.60 -2.14
N ALA A 183 -13.83 9.23 -1.26
CA ALA A 183 -12.42 9.03 -1.62
C ALA A 183 -11.77 7.74 -1.08
N ALA A 184 -11.96 7.39 0.20
CA ALA A 184 -11.28 6.27 0.87
C ALA A 184 -12.25 5.31 1.55
N THR A 185 -11.88 4.02 1.61
CA THR A 185 -12.60 3.01 2.41
C THR A 185 -11.90 2.66 3.73
N GLY A 186 -10.65 3.11 3.96
CA GLY A 186 -9.88 2.71 5.14
C GLY A 186 -8.69 3.59 5.51
N ALA A 187 -8.20 3.38 6.74
CA ALA A 187 -7.03 4.03 7.30
C ALA A 187 -5.72 3.50 6.68
N HIS A 188 -4.74 4.39 6.50
CA HIS A 188 -3.43 4.04 5.95
C HIS A 188 -2.38 5.10 6.34
N ILE A 189 -1.12 4.80 6.07
CA ILE A 189 0.00 5.72 6.29
C ILE A 189 0.74 5.92 4.95
N HIS A 190 0.78 7.16 4.49
CA HIS A 190 1.61 7.63 3.39
C HIS A 190 2.96 8.09 3.95
N ILE A 191 4.05 7.53 3.44
CA ILE A 191 5.42 7.80 3.91
C ILE A 191 6.19 8.48 2.79
N GLY A 192 6.74 9.65 3.09
CA GLY A 192 7.50 10.45 2.14
C GLY A 192 6.92 11.83 1.91
N SER A 193 7.38 12.46 0.82
CA SER A 193 6.87 13.77 0.41
C SER A 193 5.42 13.63 -0.06
N PRO A 194 4.51 14.55 0.32
CA PRO A 194 3.13 14.49 -0.14
C PRO A 194 3.05 14.46 -1.66
N SER A 195 2.19 13.60 -2.21
CA SER A 195 1.94 13.50 -3.64
C SER A 195 1.52 14.84 -4.25
N VAL A 196 2.24 15.30 -5.26
CA VAL A 196 1.91 16.52 -6.02
C VAL A 196 1.27 16.13 -7.35
N ARG A 197 0.44 17.01 -7.93
CA ARG A 197 -0.01 16.80 -9.31
C ARG A 197 1.23 16.78 -10.21
N ALA A 198 1.37 15.72 -11.00
CA ALA A 198 2.42 15.67 -11.99
C ALA A 198 2.18 16.80 -13.00
N VAL A 199 3.11 17.75 -13.08
CA VAL A 199 3.11 18.73 -14.18
C VAL A 199 3.35 17.93 -15.45
N ALA A 200 2.47 18.05 -16.44
CA ALA A 200 2.69 17.45 -17.76
C ALA A 200 4.08 17.86 -18.24
N GLY A 201 4.90 16.87 -18.62
CA GLY A 201 6.34 17.00 -18.75
C GLY A 201 6.80 18.32 -19.37
N ALA A 202 7.73 18.98 -18.70
CA ALA A 202 8.70 19.79 -19.39
C ALA A 202 9.49 18.82 -20.29
N ASP A 203 9.08 18.73 -21.55
CA ASP A 203 9.86 18.09 -22.60
C ASP A 203 11.24 18.75 -22.63
N SER A 204 12.23 18.06 -22.10
CA SER A 204 13.64 18.37 -22.29
C SER A 204 14.00 17.99 -23.72
N GLN A 205 13.52 18.76 -24.70
CA GLN A 205 14.13 18.79 -26.02
C GLN A 205 15.23 19.84 -26.01
N GLY A 206 16.44 19.38 -25.72
CA GLY A 206 17.65 20.12 -25.99
C GLY A 206 17.74 20.39 -27.49
N VAL A 207 17.53 21.64 -27.88
CA VAL A 207 18.00 22.14 -29.17
C VAL A 207 19.48 22.47 -29.03
N CYS A 208 20.29 21.42 -29.22
CA CYS A 208 21.65 21.54 -29.71
C CYS A 208 21.62 22.12 -31.14
N CYS A 209 22.66 22.86 -31.50
CA CYS A 209 22.94 23.50 -32.80
C CYS A 209 22.37 24.91 -33.02
N LYS A 210 23.21 25.93 -32.82
CA LYS A 210 23.42 26.95 -33.85
C LYS A 210 24.92 27.05 -34.14
N ARG A 211 25.21 26.99 -35.44
CA ARG A 211 26.51 27.19 -36.09
C ARG A 211 26.93 28.65 -36.01
#